data_AF-A0A940IGG3-F1
#
_entry.id   AF-A0A940IGG3-F1
#
_cell.length_a   1.000
_cell.length_b   1.000
_cell.length_c   1.000
_cell.angle_alpha   90.00
_cell.angle_beta   90.00
_cell.angle_gamma   90.00
#
_symmetry.space_group_name_H-M   'P 1'
#
loop_
_entity.id
_entity.type
_entity.pdbx_description
1 polymer ?
#
loop_
_entity_poly.entity_id
_entity_poly.type
_entity_poly.pdbx_seq_one_letter_code
_entity_poly.pdbx_strand_id
1 'polypeptide(L)'
;MRKTLYFIMAVAAAAGVLAGCGKEPLPDSGGNGSGTGEPDTDNPAVEEPVYSIGDWYEKGFLKGVVFNVDETGEHGYIMATDEIVTVWSYVNENVMYGMPAPNGDYNCALIREMDNWNDNYPGFAWADSKNVLGLNNWYVPSSQEMALIYAAFKGHVPDGAEDENAIVSSRAEGSSGMTEEECMAWFNSCLTSHGGVPLDDVLYWTSGELGPQIAYAFDMATGTNTLEQEKIYKTKEYPFRAISRF
;
A
#
# COMPACT_ATOMS: atom_id res chain seq x y z
N MET A 1 -36.60 11.52 -42.06
CA MET A 1 -37.18 10.72 -40.97
C MET A 1 -36.10 10.58 -39.90
N ARG A 2 -36.21 11.31 -38.78
CA ARG A 2 -36.56 10.79 -37.43
C ARG A 2 -35.56 9.69 -36.99
N LYS A 3 -34.75 9.83 -35.94
CA LYS A 3 -35.06 10.34 -34.59
C LYS A 3 -33.79 10.78 -33.84
N THR A 4 -33.85 11.96 -33.24
CA THR A 4 -33.01 12.37 -32.10
C THR A 4 -33.49 11.59 -30.87
N LEU A 5 -32.58 10.90 -30.17
CA LEU A 5 -32.89 10.26 -28.88
C LEU A 5 -32.18 11.02 -27.77
N TYR A 6 -32.97 11.72 -26.97
CA TYR A 6 -32.59 12.25 -25.67
C TYR A 6 -32.46 11.07 -24.69
N PHE A 7 -31.39 11.03 -23.90
CA PHE A 7 -31.38 10.30 -22.65
C PHE A 7 -31.07 11.24 -21.49
N ILE A 8 -31.93 11.09 -20.49
CA ILE A 8 -32.17 11.97 -19.35
C ILE A 8 -31.10 11.71 -18.29
N MET A 9 -30.51 12.79 -17.76
CA MET A 9 -29.74 12.77 -16.51
C MET A 9 -30.65 12.29 -15.38
N ALA A 10 -30.28 11.18 -14.74
CA ALA A 10 -30.85 10.78 -13.46
C ALA A 10 -29.92 11.26 -12.35
N VAL A 11 -30.35 12.31 -11.63
CA VAL A 11 -29.77 12.71 -10.36
C VAL A 11 -30.36 11.78 -9.30
N ALA A 12 -29.56 10.87 -8.76
CA ALA A 12 -29.91 10.13 -7.56
C ALA A 12 -29.37 10.89 -6.35
N ALA A 13 -30.29 11.52 -5.61
CA ALA A 13 -30.01 12.01 -4.26
C ALA A 13 -30.06 10.82 -3.30
N ALA A 14 -28.91 10.46 -2.73
CA ALA A 14 -28.83 9.60 -1.56
C ALA A 14 -28.31 10.45 -0.40
N ALA A 15 -29.22 10.85 0.47
CA ALA A 15 -28.88 11.36 1.79
C ALA A 15 -28.49 10.16 2.67
N GLY A 16 -27.22 10.11 3.05
CA GLY A 16 -26.67 9.16 4.02
C GLY A 16 -25.57 9.87 4.80
N VAL A 17 -25.78 10.02 6.10
CA VAL A 17 -24.92 10.75 7.03
C VAL A 17 -23.58 10.00 7.16
N LEU A 18 -22.48 10.60 6.72
CA LEU A 18 -21.13 10.22 7.14
C LEU A 18 -20.50 11.41 7.85
N ALA A 19 -20.28 11.22 9.14
CA ALA A 19 -19.50 12.11 9.98
C ALA A 19 -18.02 11.97 9.60
N GLY A 20 -17.36 13.10 9.36
CA GLY A 20 -15.94 13.19 9.02
C GLY A 20 -15.62 14.62 8.62
N CYS A 21 -15.63 15.53 9.60
CA CYS A 21 -15.53 16.98 9.41
C CYS A 21 -14.13 17.39 8.96
N GLY A 22 -13.92 17.58 7.65
CA GLY A 22 -12.84 18.41 7.15
C GLY A 22 -13.14 19.88 7.44
N LYS A 23 -12.30 20.55 8.23
CA LYS A 23 -12.39 22.00 8.46
C LYS A 23 -11.86 22.72 7.23
N GLU A 24 -12.73 23.35 6.45
CA GLU A 24 -12.33 24.41 5.53
C GLU A 24 -12.22 25.75 6.28
N PRO A 25 -11.17 26.58 6.08
CA PRO A 25 -11.15 27.93 6.60
C PRO A 25 -11.92 28.89 5.67
N LEU A 26 -12.89 29.61 6.25
CA LEU A 26 -13.52 30.79 5.62
C LEU A 26 -12.58 32.01 5.67
N PRO A 27 -12.68 32.95 4.71
CA PRO A 27 -11.85 34.15 4.67
C PRO A 27 -12.59 35.37 5.30
N ASP A 28 -11.88 36.20 6.08
CA ASP A 28 -12.17 37.66 6.21
C ASP A 28 -11.02 38.36 6.97
N SER A 29 -10.29 39.28 6.35
CA SER A 29 -10.46 40.75 6.26
C SER A 29 -10.00 41.59 7.47
N GLY A 30 -8.96 42.41 7.21
CA GLY A 30 -8.87 43.84 7.52
C GLY A 30 -8.66 44.30 8.98
N GLY A 31 -7.51 44.95 9.25
CA GLY A 31 -7.36 45.85 10.40
C GLY A 31 -5.92 46.34 10.62
N ASN A 32 -5.72 47.66 10.60
CA ASN A 32 -4.44 48.39 10.60
C ASN A 32 -3.98 48.75 12.05
N GLY A 33 -2.69 48.71 12.38
CA GLY A 33 -2.18 49.18 13.68
C GLY A 33 -0.67 49.03 13.91
N SER A 34 0.00 50.12 14.26
CA SER A 34 1.46 50.33 14.31
C SER A 34 2.14 49.94 15.64
N GLY A 35 3.30 49.27 15.54
CA GLY A 35 4.51 49.53 16.33
C GLY A 35 4.67 48.89 17.71
N THR A 36 5.56 47.90 17.83
CA THR A 36 6.84 47.89 18.60
C THR A 36 7.44 46.48 18.53
N GLY A 37 8.75 46.37 18.28
CA GLY A 37 9.41 45.08 18.03
C GLY A 37 9.41 44.13 19.23
N GLU A 38 8.84 42.95 19.01
CA GLU A 38 9.05 41.70 19.76
C GLU A 38 9.56 40.64 18.76
N PRO A 39 10.35 39.64 19.18
CA PRO A 39 10.84 38.63 18.26
C PRO A 39 9.66 37.84 17.72
N ASP A 40 9.51 37.79 16.39
CA ASP A 40 8.50 36.98 15.69
C ASP A 40 8.60 35.51 16.13
N THR A 41 7.79 35.13 17.11
CA THR A 41 7.51 33.73 17.49
C THR A 41 6.12 33.33 17.04
N ASP A 42 5.76 33.69 15.80
CA ASP A 42 4.43 33.42 15.24
C ASP A 42 4.52 32.81 13.84
N ASN A 43 5.48 31.89 13.66
CA ASN A 43 5.22 30.83 12.67
C ASN A 43 4.39 29.78 13.42
N PRO A 44 3.08 29.63 13.16
CA PRO A 44 2.37 28.47 13.66
C PRO A 44 3.11 27.26 13.12
N ALA A 45 3.67 26.45 14.01
CA ALA A 45 4.19 25.15 13.63
C ALA A 45 3.05 24.46 12.91
N VAL A 46 3.21 24.21 11.61
CA VAL A 46 2.28 23.36 10.87
C VAL A 46 2.45 21.99 11.53
N GLU A 47 1.48 21.60 12.36
CA GLU A 47 1.47 20.25 12.90
C GLU A 47 1.42 19.28 11.72
N GLU A 48 2.41 18.40 11.62
CA GLU A 48 2.44 17.38 10.58
C GLU A 48 1.20 16.48 10.77
N PRO A 49 0.51 16.09 9.68
CA PRO A 49 -0.63 15.21 9.78
C PRO A 49 -0.20 13.85 10.32
N VAL A 50 -0.93 13.38 11.32
CA VAL A 50 -0.83 12.02 11.87
C VAL A 50 -1.77 11.11 11.08
N TYR A 51 -1.27 9.97 10.62
CA TYR A 51 -2.01 9.01 9.82
C TYR A 51 -2.48 7.80 10.63
N SER A 52 -3.57 7.19 10.17
CA SER A 52 -4.11 5.93 10.65
C SER A 52 -4.31 4.96 9.49
N ILE A 53 -4.41 3.67 9.81
CA ILE A 53 -4.66 2.62 8.82
C ILE A 53 -5.98 2.87 8.10
N GLY A 54 -5.96 2.74 6.78
CA GLY A 54 -7.09 3.04 5.89
C GLY A 54 -7.12 4.48 5.39
N ASP A 55 -6.29 5.39 5.93
CA ASP A 55 -6.21 6.76 5.45
C ASP A 55 -5.65 6.83 4.03
N TRP A 56 -6.08 7.86 3.30
CA TRP A 56 -5.48 8.23 2.02
C TRP A 56 -4.24 9.10 2.27
N TYR A 57 -3.08 8.60 1.88
CA TYR A 57 -1.85 9.37 1.86
C TYR A 57 -1.66 10.01 0.50
N GLU A 58 -1.44 11.33 0.48
CA GLU A 58 -1.10 12.09 -0.73
C GLU A 58 -0.14 13.23 -0.39
N LYS A 59 1.16 12.94 -0.43
CA LYS A 59 2.23 13.96 -0.34
C LYS A 59 3.23 13.75 -1.47
N GLY A 60 3.47 14.80 -2.25
CA GLY A 60 4.38 14.75 -3.41
C GLY A 60 3.91 13.75 -4.47
N PHE A 61 4.74 12.75 -4.75
CA PHE A 61 4.47 11.70 -5.75
C PHE A 61 3.93 10.41 -5.15
N LEU A 62 3.82 10.35 -3.82
CA LEU A 62 3.34 9.18 -3.10
C LEU A 62 1.85 9.33 -2.86
N LYS A 63 1.10 8.38 -3.43
CA LYS A 63 -0.35 8.28 -3.31
C LYS A 63 -0.73 6.83 -3.02
N GLY A 64 -1.45 6.59 -1.93
CA GLY A 64 -1.82 5.23 -1.56
C GLY A 64 -2.61 5.16 -0.26
N VAL A 65 -3.09 3.96 0.03
CA VAL A 65 -3.81 3.68 1.28
C VAL A 65 -2.81 3.26 2.34
N VAL A 66 -2.85 3.93 3.50
CA VAL A 66 -2.02 3.61 4.66
C VAL A 66 -2.42 2.22 5.19
N PHE A 67 -1.45 1.30 5.34
CA PHE A 67 -1.70 -0.03 5.90
C PHE A 67 -0.89 -0.35 7.16
N ASN A 68 0.10 0.48 7.48
CA ASN A 68 0.84 0.40 8.74
C ASN A 68 1.37 1.79 9.09
N VAL A 69 1.44 2.08 10.39
CA VAL A 69 1.95 3.32 10.96
C VAL A 69 2.79 3.01 12.19
N ASP A 70 3.77 3.85 12.49
CA ASP A 70 4.49 3.80 13.75
C ASP A 70 3.66 4.40 14.91
N GLU A 71 4.23 4.40 16.12
CA GLU A 71 3.55 4.92 17.32
C GLU A 71 3.16 6.40 17.25
N THR A 72 3.80 7.17 16.36
CA THR A 72 3.52 8.60 16.18
C THR A 72 2.48 8.86 15.10
N GLY A 73 2.31 7.90 14.17
CA GLY A 73 1.52 8.06 12.95
C GLY A 73 2.12 9.02 11.93
N GLU A 74 3.34 9.53 12.17
CA GLU A 74 4.06 10.40 11.23
C GLU A 74 4.76 9.58 10.13
N HIS A 75 5.12 8.33 10.44
CA HIS A 75 5.75 7.40 9.50
C HIS A 75 4.99 6.10 9.37
N GLY A 76 5.12 5.46 8.21
CA GLY A 76 4.43 4.20 7.97
C GLY A 76 4.61 3.67 6.56
N TYR A 77 3.65 2.84 6.16
CA TYR A 77 3.59 2.26 4.83
C TYR A 77 2.27 2.56 4.14
N ILE A 78 2.36 2.83 2.84
CA ILE A 78 1.22 2.97 1.93
C ILE A 78 1.26 1.90 0.86
N MET A 79 0.07 1.48 0.42
CA MET A 79 -0.14 0.55 -0.68
C MET A 79 -0.63 1.28 -1.93
N ALA A 80 -0.09 0.91 -3.09
CA ALA A 80 -0.60 1.36 -4.37
C ALA A 80 -2.02 0.85 -4.61
N THR A 81 -2.86 1.68 -5.24
CA THR A 81 -4.25 1.32 -5.51
C THR A 81 -4.39 0.26 -6.60
N ASP A 82 -3.43 0.17 -7.51
CA ASP A 82 -3.40 -0.80 -8.61
C ASP A 82 -2.53 -2.04 -8.28
N GLU A 83 -2.73 -3.08 -9.07
CA GLU A 83 -1.93 -4.31 -9.05
C GLU A 83 -1.66 -4.79 -10.48
N ILE A 84 -0.71 -5.71 -10.61
CA ILE A 84 -0.46 -6.43 -11.86
C ILE A 84 -0.39 -7.93 -11.57
N VAL A 85 -1.04 -8.74 -12.42
CA VAL A 85 -0.86 -10.19 -12.41
C VAL A 85 0.21 -10.55 -13.42
N THR A 86 1.33 -11.10 -12.95
CA THR A 86 2.44 -11.49 -13.81
C THR A 86 3.37 -12.49 -13.11
N VAL A 87 4.42 -12.90 -13.80
CA VAL A 87 5.42 -13.83 -13.30
C VAL A 87 6.44 -13.13 -12.41
N TRP A 88 7.07 -13.87 -11.50
CA TRP A 88 8.19 -13.37 -10.70
C TRP A 88 9.44 -13.14 -11.55
N SER A 89 9.75 -14.09 -12.44
CA SER A 89 10.85 -13.96 -13.39
C SER A 89 10.69 -14.88 -14.60
N TYR A 90 11.22 -14.45 -15.75
CA TYR A 90 11.34 -15.28 -16.95
C TYR A 90 12.65 -16.10 -17.00
N VAL A 91 13.58 -15.88 -16.08
CA VAL A 91 14.91 -16.50 -16.08
C VAL A 91 15.15 -17.35 -14.83
N ASN A 92 16.01 -18.36 -14.97
CA ASN A 92 16.42 -19.24 -13.88
C ASN A 92 17.78 -18.80 -13.34
N GLU A 93 17.80 -17.91 -12.35
CA GLU A 93 19.03 -17.41 -11.72
C GLU A 93 18.80 -17.05 -10.26
N ASN A 94 19.90 -16.90 -9.52
CA ASN A 94 19.88 -16.44 -8.12
C ASN A 94 20.16 -14.95 -8.07
N VAL A 95 19.24 -14.19 -7.48
CA VAL A 95 19.42 -12.78 -7.12
C VAL A 95 19.87 -12.66 -5.66
N MET A 96 19.35 -13.53 -4.78
CA MET A 96 19.53 -13.47 -3.32
C MET A 96 20.08 -14.78 -2.75
N TYR A 97 20.37 -15.77 -3.60
CA TYR A 97 20.88 -17.09 -3.21
C TYR A 97 20.00 -17.79 -2.17
N GLY A 98 18.69 -17.57 -2.26
CA GLY A 98 17.69 -18.12 -1.33
C GLY A 98 17.71 -17.51 0.08
N MET A 99 18.34 -16.34 0.26
CA MET A 99 18.42 -15.61 1.53
C MET A 99 17.88 -14.18 1.36
N PRO A 100 16.57 -13.99 1.10
CA PRO A 100 15.99 -12.67 0.92
C PRO A 100 16.00 -11.88 2.23
N ALA A 101 16.14 -10.57 2.14
CA ALA A 101 16.02 -9.69 3.29
C ALA A 101 14.54 -9.53 3.73
N PRO A 102 14.29 -9.19 4.99
CA PRO A 102 12.96 -8.81 5.46
C PRO A 102 12.44 -7.50 4.84
N ASN A 103 13.28 -6.75 4.12
CA ASN A 103 12.93 -5.46 3.56
C ASN A 103 12.81 -5.57 2.03
N GLY A 104 11.62 -5.33 1.48
CA GLY A 104 11.33 -5.46 0.06
C GLY A 104 12.11 -4.48 -0.81
N ASP A 105 12.39 -3.27 -0.30
CA ASP A 105 13.18 -2.24 -0.98
C ASP A 105 14.61 -2.71 -1.27
N TYR A 106 15.25 -3.35 -0.29
CA TYR A 106 16.57 -3.96 -0.45
C TYR A 106 16.56 -5.11 -1.47
N ASN A 107 15.57 -5.99 -1.37
CA ASN A 107 15.40 -7.10 -2.30
C ASN A 107 15.22 -6.59 -3.75
N CYS A 108 14.39 -5.58 -3.94
CA CYS A 108 14.18 -4.95 -5.25
C CYS A 108 15.44 -4.24 -5.77
N ALA A 109 16.28 -3.70 -4.88
CA ALA A 109 17.56 -3.12 -5.27
C ALA A 109 18.51 -4.16 -5.87
N LEU A 110 18.60 -5.36 -5.27
CA LEU A 110 19.39 -6.47 -5.82
C LEU A 110 18.88 -6.91 -7.19
N ILE A 111 17.56 -6.95 -7.40
CA ILE A 111 16.98 -7.28 -8.72
C ILE A 111 17.39 -6.25 -9.77
N ARG A 112 17.41 -4.95 -9.43
CA ARG A 112 17.84 -3.88 -10.35
C ARG A 112 19.30 -3.96 -10.75
N GLU A 113 20.13 -4.69 -10.00
CA GLU A 113 21.54 -4.94 -10.34
C GLU A 113 21.70 -6.05 -11.38
N MET A 114 20.65 -6.83 -11.67
CA MET A 114 20.69 -7.92 -12.64
C MET A 114 20.67 -7.40 -14.08
N ASP A 115 21.34 -8.12 -14.98
CA ASP A 115 21.34 -7.81 -16.41
C ASP A 115 19.92 -7.97 -16.99
N ASN A 116 19.47 -6.94 -17.73
CA ASN A 116 18.13 -6.89 -18.34
C ASN A 116 16.98 -7.08 -17.34
N TRP A 117 17.16 -6.61 -16.09
CA TRP A 117 16.19 -6.86 -15.03
C TRP A 117 14.76 -6.40 -15.39
N ASN A 118 14.64 -5.27 -16.10
CA ASN A 118 13.35 -4.70 -16.47
C ASN A 118 12.53 -5.62 -17.40
N ASP A 119 13.21 -6.43 -18.23
CA ASP A 119 12.56 -7.37 -19.14
C ASP A 119 12.36 -8.73 -18.47
N ASN A 120 13.25 -9.11 -17.55
CA ASN A 120 13.26 -10.42 -16.90
C ASN A 120 12.36 -10.51 -15.67
N TYR A 121 12.03 -9.38 -15.03
CA TYR A 121 11.33 -9.31 -13.75
C TYR A 121 10.13 -8.33 -13.84
N PRO A 122 9.04 -8.70 -14.54
CA PRO A 122 7.99 -7.77 -14.95
C PRO A 122 7.23 -7.15 -13.77
N GLY A 123 6.96 -7.90 -12.69
CA GLY A 123 6.30 -7.36 -11.50
C GLY A 123 7.15 -6.30 -10.78
N PHE A 124 8.47 -6.50 -10.77
CA PHE A 124 9.43 -5.56 -10.20
C PHE A 124 9.57 -4.31 -11.09
N ALA A 125 9.64 -4.49 -12.40
CA ALA A 125 9.64 -3.39 -13.37
C ALA A 125 8.36 -2.55 -13.27
N TRP A 126 7.20 -3.18 -13.07
CA TRP A 126 5.93 -2.48 -12.84
C TRP A 126 5.97 -1.65 -11.56
N ALA A 127 6.43 -2.20 -10.44
CA ALA A 127 6.54 -1.44 -9.19
C ALA A 127 7.52 -0.27 -9.34
N ASP A 128 8.67 -0.50 -9.99
CA ASP A 128 9.70 0.51 -10.22
C ASP A 128 9.21 1.62 -11.17
N SER A 129 8.35 1.31 -12.15
CA SER A 129 7.80 2.31 -13.08
C SER A 129 6.95 3.41 -12.41
N LYS A 130 6.52 3.18 -11.16
CA LYS A 130 5.79 4.16 -10.34
C LYS A 130 6.73 5.20 -9.73
N ASN A 131 8.03 4.93 -9.72
CA ASN A 131 9.03 5.84 -9.24
C ASN A 131 9.28 6.96 -10.26
N VAL A 132 9.40 8.18 -9.75
CA VAL A 132 9.66 9.37 -10.57
C VAL A 132 10.91 10.09 -10.08
N LEU A 133 11.56 10.83 -10.98
CA LEU A 133 12.75 11.63 -10.70
C LEU A 133 13.93 10.84 -10.09
N GLY A 134 13.99 9.53 -10.33
CA GLY A 134 15.07 8.67 -9.83
C GLY A 134 14.97 8.34 -8.33
N LEU A 135 13.82 8.59 -7.70
CA LEU A 135 13.52 8.08 -6.37
C LEU A 135 13.28 6.56 -6.43
N ASN A 136 13.40 5.85 -5.32
CA ASN A 136 13.16 4.40 -5.25
C ASN A 136 12.15 4.09 -4.14
N ASN A 137 11.02 4.78 -4.18
CA ASN A 137 10.05 4.76 -3.10
C ASN A 137 9.08 3.59 -3.21
N TRP A 138 8.64 3.25 -4.43
CA TRP A 138 7.76 2.12 -4.71
C TRP A 138 8.56 0.85 -4.98
N TYR A 139 8.15 -0.23 -4.33
CA TYR A 139 8.79 -1.53 -4.45
C TYR A 139 7.82 -2.67 -4.15
N VAL A 140 8.21 -3.90 -4.50
CA VAL A 140 7.45 -5.12 -4.19
C VAL A 140 7.72 -5.50 -2.73
N PRO A 141 6.71 -5.75 -1.89
CA PRO A 141 6.89 -6.09 -0.48
C PRO A 141 7.62 -7.42 -0.27
N SER A 142 8.38 -7.52 0.81
CA SER A 142 8.87 -8.80 1.34
C SER A 142 7.73 -9.63 1.94
N SER A 143 8.01 -10.88 2.33
CA SER A 143 7.04 -11.67 3.11
C SER A 143 6.66 -11.02 4.44
N GLN A 144 7.59 -10.29 5.08
CA GLN A 144 7.30 -9.61 6.34
C GLN A 144 6.41 -8.37 6.12
N GLU A 145 6.64 -7.63 5.04
CA GLU A 145 5.76 -6.50 4.67
C GLU A 145 4.39 -6.99 4.19
N MET A 146 4.31 -8.17 3.55
CA MET A 146 3.03 -8.82 3.25
C MET A 146 2.26 -9.23 4.52
N ALA A 147 2.95 -9.62 5.60
CA ALA A 147 2.31 -9.90 6.88
C ALA A 147 1.67 -8.64 7.50
N LEU A 148 2.25 -7.45 7.29
CA LEU A 148 1.65 -6.17 7.69
C LEU A 148 0.39 -5.87 6.85
N ILE A 149 0.45 -6.12 5.54
CA ILE A 149 -0.72 -6.01 4.65
C ILE A 149 -1.84 -6.94 5.12
N TYR A 150 -1.51 -8.19 5.41
CA TYR A 150 -2.45 -9.18 5.94
C TYR A 150 -3.12 -8.68 7.22
N ALA A 151 -2.34 -8.14 8.15
CA ALA A 151 -2.89 -7.66 9.42
C ALA A 151 -3.86 -6.47 9.25
N ALA A 152 -3.55 -5.54 8.34
CA ALA A 152 -4.44 -4.45 7.99
C ALA A 152 -5.73 -4.93 7.30
N PHE A 153 -5.60 -5.92 6.41
CA PHE A 153 -6.69 -6.45 5.60
C PHE A 153 -7.64 -7.38 6.39
N LYS A 154 -7.07 -8.31 7.17
CA LYS A 154 -7.81 -9.32 7.96
C LYS A 154 -8.19 -8.82 9.35
N GLY A 155 -7.52 -7.79 9.85
CA GLY A 155 -7.76 -7.22 11.18
C GLY A 155 -7.11 -8.00 12.32
N HIS A 156 -6.23 -8.95 12.03
CA HIS A 156 -5.41 -9.68 13.01
C HIS A 156 -4.07 -10.09 12.41
N VAL A 157 -3.07 -10.32 13.27
CA VAL A 157 -1.74 -10.76 12.85
C VAL A 157 -1.78 -12.20 12.30
N PRO A 158 -0.87 -12.59 11.38
CA PRO A 158 -0.74 -13.99 10.99
C PRO A 158 -0.39 -14.91 12.17
N ASP A 159 -0.86 -16.16 12.10
CA ASP A 159 -0.50 -17.17 13.10
C ASP A 159 1.01 -17.45 13.07
N GLY A 160 1.66 -17.36 14.23
CA GLY A 160 3.10 -17.65 14.37
C GLY A 160 4.03 -16.54 13.85
N ALA A 161 3.52 -15.31 13.73
CA ALA A 161 4.31 -14.13 13.40
C ALA A 161 5.54 -13.99 14.32
N GLU A 162 6.74 -13.83 13.73
CA GLU A 162 7.99 -13.75 14.48
C GLU A 162 8.15 -12.43 15.27
N ASP A 163 7.53 -11.34 14.77
CA ASP A 163 7.52 -10.03 15.41
C ASP A 163 6.07 -9.53 15.57
N GLU A 164 5.38 -10.13 16.54
CA GLU A 164 3.99 -9.80 16.85
C GLU A 164 3.82 -8.31 17.17
N ASN A 165 4.80 -7.64 17.79
CA ASN A 165 4.68 -6.26 18.23
C ASN A 165 4.64 -5.27 17.04
N ALA A 166 5.54 -5.43 16.07
CA ALA A 166 5.51 -4.63 14.85
C ALA A 166 4.20 -4.82 14.08
N ILE A 167 3.66 -6.05 14.04
CA ILE A 167 2.45 -6.39 13.29
C ILE A 167 1.17 -6.00 14.08
N VAL A 168 1.19 -6.00 15.41
CA VAL A 168 0.06 -5.51 16.23
C VAL A 168 -0.23 -4.02 15.98
N SER A 169 0.81 -3.21 15.71
CA SER A 169 0.63 -1.81 15.29
C SER A 169 -0.08 -1.66 13.94
N SER A 170 -0.04 -2.68 13.08
CA SER A 170 -0.77 -2.73 11.80
C SER A 170 -2.23 -3.18 11.91
N ARG A 171 -2.77 -3.37 13.13
CA ARG A 171 -4.20 -3.62 13.28
C ARG A 171 -4.96 -2.31 13.10
N ALA A 172 -5.87 -2.27 12.14
CA ALA A 172 -6.74 -1.11 11.95
C ALA A 172 -7.48 -0.79 13.27
N GLU A 173 -7.24 0.39 13.86
CA GLU A 173 -7.91 0.78 15.10
C GLU A 173 -9.45 0.78 14.95
N GLY A 174 -9.92 1.08 13.73
CA GLY A 174 -11.33 1.01 13.34
C GLY A 174 -11.90 -0.42 13.24
N SER A 175 -11.07 -1.47 13.26
CA SER A 175 -11.51 -2.87 13.12
C SER A 175 -11.79 -3.58 14.45
N SER A 176 -11.69 -2.88 15.58
CA SER A 176 -12.00 -3.46 16.89
C SER A 176 -13.45 -3.95 16.95
N GLY A 177 -13.63 -5.27 17.05
CA GLY A 177 -14.94 -5.91 17.12
C GLY A 177 -15.55 -6.28 15.78
N MET A 178 -14.87 -5.99 14.66
CA MET A 178 -15.24 -6.49 13.34
C MET A 178 -14.86 -7.98 13.20
N THR A 179 -15.68 -8.71 12.44
CA THR A 179 -15.32 -10.01 11.86
C THR A 179 -14.26 -9.83 10.76
N GLU A 180 -13.57 -10.90 10.40
CA GLU A 180 -12.58 -10.88 9.31
C GLU A 180 -13.19 -10.40 7.98
N GLU A 181 -14.41 -10.85 7.64
CA GLU A 181 -15.13 -10.42 6.44
C GLU A 181 -15.42 -8.90 6.45
N GLU A 182 -15.78 -8.35 7.62
CA GLU A 182 -15.97 -6.91 7.80
C GLU A 182 -14.66 -6.13 7.69
N CYS A 183 -13.56 -6.65 8.25
CA CYS A 183 -12.22 -6.06 8.08
C CYS A 183 -11.81 -6.01 6.60
N MET A 184 -11.97 -7.11 5.89
CA MET A 184 -11.64 -7.22 4.47
C MET A 184 -12.47 -6.24 3.64
N ALA A 185 -13.78 -6.19 3.89
CA ALA A 185 -14.69 -5.27 3.21
C ALA A 185 -14.34 -3.81 3.51
N TRP A 186 -14.02 -3.49 4.77
CA TRP A 186 -13.62 -2.16 5.18
C TRP A 186 -12.31 -1.73 4.52
N PHE A 187 -11.25 -2.54 4.58
CA PHE A 187 -9.96 -2.19 3.98
C PHE A 187 -10.07 -2.08 2.44
N ASN A 188 -10.81 -2.99 1.80
CA ASN A 188 -11.11 -2.89 0.37
C ASN A 188 -11.93 -1.64 0.02
N SER A 189 -12.76 -1.12 0.93
CA SER A 189 -13.45 0.16 0.71
C SER A 189 -12.48 1.35 0.69
N CYS A 190 -11.41 1.32 1.49
CA CYS A 190 -10.34 2.33 1.45
C CYS A 190 -9.63 2.34 0.09
N LEU A 191 -9.33 1.16 -0.47
CA LEU A 191 -8.74 1.02 -1.82
C LEU A 191 -9.71 1.48 -2.92
N THR A 192 -10.94 0.95 -2.91
CA THR A 192 -11.92 1.16 -3.99
C THR A 192 -12.50 2.57 -4.01
N SER A 193 -12.58 3.27 -2.88
CA SER A 193 -12.96 4.68 -2.83
C SER A 193 -12.02 5.59 -3.62
N HIS A 194 -10.78 5.14 -3.86
CA HIS A 194 -9.77 5.80 -4.68
C HIS A 194 -9.55 5.10 -6.04
N GLY A 195 -10.53 4.32 -6.50
CA GLY A 195 -10.49 3.62 -7.79
C GLY A 195 -9.53 2.43 -7.83
N GLY A 196 -9.07 1.95 -6.67
CA GLY A 196 -8.16 0.84 -6.56
C GLY A 196 -8.80 -0.54 -6.78
N VAL A 197 -7.92 -1.52 -7.00
CA VAL A 197 -8.27 -2.94 -7.07
C VAL A 197 -8.35 -3.49 -5.64
N PRO A 198 -9.43 -4.17 -5.24
CA PRO A 198 -9.52 -4.87 -3.96
C PRO A 198 -8.41 -5.92 -3.77
N LEU A 199 -8.00 -6.16 -2.53
CA LEU A 199 -7.28 -7.37 -2.15
C LEU A 199 -8.23 -8.57 -2.10
N ASP A 200 -7.68 -9.75 -2.38
CA ASP A 200 -8.39 -11.03 -2.36
C ASP A 200 -7.59 -12.10 -1.61
N ASP A 201 -8.25 -13.19 -1.24
CA ASP A 201 -7.67 -14.34 -0.54
C ASP A 201 -6.96 -15.28 -1.52
N VAL A 202 -5.92 -14.76 -2.16
CA VAL A 202 -5.11 -15.46 -3.16
C VAL A 202 -3.62 -15.38 -2.80
N LEU A 203 -2.80 -16.07 -3.59
CA LEU A 203 -1.36 -15.92 -3.52
C LEU A 203 -0.94 -14.59 -4.14
N TYR A 204 -0.09 -13.85 -3.45
CA TYR A 204 0.61 -12.67 -3.94
C TYR A 204 2.10 -12.95 -4.03
N TRP A 205 2.75 -12.43 -5.07
CA TRP A 205 4.20 -12.48 -5.14
C TRP A 205 4.82 -11.55 -4.10
N THR A 206 5.83 -12.07 -3.38
CA THR A 206 6.72 -11.25 -2.56
C THR A 206 8.00 -10.92 -3.34
N SER A 207 8.81 -10.01 -2.82
CA SER A 207 10.15 -9.76 -3.35
C SER A 207 11.15 -10.88 -3.06
N GLY A 208 10.79 -11.89 -2.26
CA GLY A 208 11.73 -12.86 -1.73
C GLY A 208 12.03 -14.01 -2.68
N GLU A 209 13.28 -14.17 -3.08
CA GLU A 209 13.74 -15.36 -3.80
C GLU A 209 13.96 -16.53 -2.84
N LEU A 210 13.54 -17.74 -3.25
CA LEU A 210 13.86 -18.99 -2.55
C LEU A 210 14.94 -19.82 -3.26
N GLY A 211 15.09 -19.64 -4.57
CA GLY A 211 16.19 -20.24 -5.34
C GLY A 211 16.09 -19.91 -6.83
N PRO A 212 16.87 -20.58 -7.70
CA PRO A 212 16.99 -20.19 -9.11
C PRO A 212 15.66 -20.14 -9.86
N GLN A 213 14.73 -21.05 -9.52
CA GLN A 213 13.46 -21.23 -10.23
C GLN A 213 12.23 -20.93 -9.36
N ILE A 214 12.42 -20.62 -8.08
CA ILE A 214 11.35 -20.54 -7.09
C ILE A 214 11.47 -19.28 -6.23
N ALA A 215 10.33 -18.72 -5.86
CA ALA A 215 10.23 -17.50 -5.04
C ALA A 215 9.12 -17.66 -4.00
N TYR A 216 9.17 -16.85 -2.96
CA TYR A 216 8.13 -16.83 -1.93
C TYR A 216 6.86 -16.19 -2.49
N ALA A 217 5.77 -16.97 -2.49
CA ALA A 217 4.41 -16.49 -2.68
C ALA A 217 3.70 -16.47 -1.32
N PHE A 218 3.14 -15.33 -0.96
CA PHE A 218 2.42 -15.12 0.29
C PHE A 218 0.94 -15.43 0.09
N ASP A 219 0.39 -16.30 0.91
CA ASP A 219 -1.02 -16.70 0.89
C ASP A 219 -1.84 -15.77 1.79
N MET A 220 -2.60 -14.87 1.17
CA MET A 220 -3.46 -13.94 1.89
C MET A 220 -4.62 -14.61 2.63
N ALA A 221 -4.97 -15.86 2.29
CA ALA A 221 -5.97 -16.61 3.04
C ALA A 221 -5.43 -17.10 4.40
N THR A 222 -4.12 -17.40 4.48
CA THR A 222 -3.52 -18.01 5.69
C THR A 222 -2.52 -17.11 6.42
N GLY A 223 -2.07 -16.03 5.79
CA GLY A 223 -1.06 -15.11 6.35
C GLY A 223 0.36 -15.67 6.32
N THR A 224 0.62 -16.71 5.50
CA THR A 224 1.93 -17.38 5.46
C THR A 224 2.44 -17.56 4.03
N ASN A 225 3.75 -17.77 3.86
CA ASN A 225 4.27 -18.19 2.56
C ASN A 225 3.90 -19.64 2.28
N THR A 226 3.38 -19.93 1.08
CA THR A 226 3.25 -21.33 0.65
C THR A 226 4.63 -21.91 0.30
N LEU A 227 4.83 -23.18 0.64
CA LEU A 227 6.02 -23.96 0.26
C LEU A 227 5.66 -25.13 -0.66
N GLU A 228 4.42 -25.16 -1.16
CA GLU A 228 3.99 -26.13 -2.16
C GLU A 228 4.73 -25.87 -3.47
N GLN A 229 5.57 -26.82 -3.87
CA GLN A 229 6.54 -26.65 -4.95
C GLN A 229 5.89 -26.21 -6.26
N GLU A 230 4.70 -26.72 -6.57
CA GLU A 230 3.93 -26.39 -7.76
C GLU A 230 3.39 -24.96 -7.77
N LYS A 231 3.29 -24.30 -6.62
CA LYS A 231 2.80 -22.93 -6.46
C LYS A 231 3.91 -21.89 -6.47
N ILE A 232 5.16 -22.25 -6.19
CA ILE A 232 6.24 -21.28 -5.98
C ILE A 232 7.20 -21.11 -7.16
N TYR A 233 6.91 -21.72 -8.32
CA TYR A 233 7.72 -21.49 -9.52
C TYR A 233 7.63 -20.03 -9.96
N LYS A 234 8.78 -19.40 -10.22
CA LYS A 234 8.90 -18.00 -10.65
C LYS A 234 8.09 -17.69 -11.92
N THR A 235 7.76 -18.70 -12.72
CA THR A 235 6.95 -18.60 -13.94
C THR A 235 5.44 -18.64 -13.73
N LYS A 236 4.96 -18.81 -12.48
CA LYS A 236 3.53 -18.70 -12.16
C LYS A 236 3.11 -17.25 -12.16
N GLU A 237 1.87 -17.02 -12.58
CA GLU A 237 1.26 -15.69 -12.56
C GLU A 237 0.48 -15.51 -11.26
N TYR A 238 0.90 -14.54 -10.47
CA TYR A 238 0.17 -14.08 -9.29
C TYR A 238 0.15 -12.54 -9.28
N PRO A 239 -0.82 -11.94 -8.58
CA PRO A 239 -0.81 -10.52 -8.29
C PRO A 239 0.47 -10.04 -7.60
N PHE A 240 0.94 -8.87 -8.01
CA PHE A 240 1.92 -8.04 -7.31
C PHE A 240 1.21 -6.81 -6.74
N ARG A 241 1.57 -6.45 -5.51
CA ARG A 241 1.26 -5.14 -4.92
C ARG A 241 2.55 -4.34 -4.79
N ALA A 242 2.46 -3.04 -5.01
CA ALA A 242 3.56 -2.12 -4.73
C ALA A 242 3.25 -1.38 -3.42
N ILE A 243 4.28 -1.22 -2.60
CA ILE A 243 4.22 -0.44 -1.36
C ILE A 243 5.28 0.64 -1.35
N SER A 244 5.12 1.60 -0.44
CA SER A 244 6.10 2.64 -0.18
C SER A 244 6.10 3.01 1.30
N ARG A 245 7.23 3.50 1.79
CA ARG A 245 7.33 4.14 3.11
C ARG A 245 7.01 5.63 3.00
N PHE A 246 6.40 6.20 4.02
CA PHE A 246 6.20 7.65 4.15
C PHE A 246 6.71 8.18 5.48
#